data_AF-A0A6J6G1A8-F1
#
_entry.id   AF-A0A6J6G1A8-F1
#
_cell.length_a   1.000
_cell.length_b   1.000
_cell.length_c   1.000
_cell.angle_alpha   90.00
_cell.angle_beta   90.00
_cell.angle_gamma   90.00
#
_symmetry.space_group_name_H-M   'P 1'
#
loop_
_entity.id
_entity.type
_entity.pdbx_description
1 polymer ?
#
loop_
_entity_poly.entity_id
_entity_poly.type
_entity_poly.pdbx_seq_one_letter_code
_entity_poly.pdbx_strand_id
1 'polypeptide(L)'
;MFENSAPEPEVLADGATPVEFTFAGKRFRIHSVLSRWCEAGGWWNRISDGIYRPDDRARALWRVEAAPIGALTTFELERDEVTGHWRITSI
;
A
#
# COMPACT_ATOMS: atom_id res chain seq x y z
N MET A 1 10.97 1.71 28.82
CA MET A 1 11.27 2.34 27.53
C MET A 1 10.20 1.85 26.58
N PHE A 2 9.11 2.59 26.39
CA PHE A 2 8.08 2.19 25.42
C PHE A 2 8.59 2.63 24.06
N GLU A 3 9.05 1.67 23.27
CA GLU A 3 9.42 1.89 21.89
C GLU A 3 8.19 2.47 21.20
N ASN A 4 8.26 3.75 20.84
CA ASN A 4 7.26 4.41 20.02
C ASN A 4 7.45 3.88 18.59
N SER A 5 7.22 2.58 18.39
CA SER A 5 7.01 2.02 17.06
C SER A 5 5.77 2.71 16.56
N ALA A 6 5.94 3.66 15.62
CA ALA A 6 4.83 4.21 14.88
C ALA A 6 3.94 3.03 14.48
N PRO A 7 2.65 3.02 14.85
CA PRO A 7 1.79 1.88 14.59
C PRO A 7 1.90 1.58 13.10
N GLU A 8 2.26 0.35 12.75
CA GLU A 8 2.20 -0.09 11.36
C GLU A 8 0.82 0.32 10.84
N PRO A 9 0.75 0.95 9.65
CA PRO A 9 -0.52 1.43 9.16
C PRO A 9 -1.51 0.27 9.10
N GLU A 10 -2.51 0.31 9.97
CA GLU A 10 -3.51 -0.74 10.07
C GLU A 10 -4.44 -0.57 8.86
N VAL A 11 -4.18 -1.35 7.79
CA VAL A 11 -4.96 -1.36 6.56
C VAL A 11 -5.85 -2.61 6.57
N LEU A 12 -7.16 -2.39 6.55
CA LEU A 12 -8.15 -3.41 6.29
C LEU A 12 -8.34 -3.51 4.77
N ALA A 13 -8.03 -4.68 4.22
CA ALA A 13 -8.24 -4.99 2.82
C ALA A 13 -9.28 -6.12 2.67
N ASP A 14 -10.17 -5.98 1.69
CA ASP A 14 -11.01 -7.07 1.19
C ASP A 14 -10.20 -7.79 0.10
N GLY A 15 -9.59 -8.92 0.49
CA GLY A 15 -8.61 -9.61 -0.35
C GLY A 15 -7.38 -8.75 -0.63
N ALA A 16 -7.26 -8.28 -1.88
CA ALA A 16 -6.16 -7.41 -2.32
C ALA A 16 -6.57 -5.93 -2.43
N THR A 17 -7.80 -5.55 -2.09
CA THR A 17 -8.28 -4.18 -2.24
C THR A 17 -8.39 -3.50 -0.88
N PRO A 18 -7.69 -2.39 -0.62
CA PRO A 18 -7.83 -1.69 0.64
C PRO A 18 -9.22 -1.07 0.76
N VAL A 19 -9.84 -1.18 1.94
CA VAL A 19 -11.19 -0.69 2.24
C VAL A 19 -11.15 0.38 3.34
N GLU A 20 -10.35 0.16 4.38
CA GLU A 20 -10.17 1.12 5.47
C GLU A 20 -8.72 1.15 5.89
N PHE A 21 -8.25 2.29 6.37
CA PHE A 21 -6.90 2.40 6.90
C PHE A 21 -6.80 3.41 8.04
N THR A 22 -5.83 3.23 8.91
CA THR A 22 -5.50 4.19 9.95
C THR A 22 -4.26 4.99 9.57
N PHE A 23 -4.39 6.31 9.47
CA PHE A 23 -3.29 7.22 9.17
C PHE A 23 -3.24 8.34 10.20
N ALA A 24 -2.06 8.58 10.79
CA ALA A 24 -1.85 9.59 11.83
C ALA A 24 -2.84 9.51 13.01
N GLY A 25 -3.22 8.29 13.42
CA GLY A 25 -4.16 8.04 14.52
C GLY A 25 -5.65 8.29 14.17
N LYS A 26 -5.98 8.56 12.91
CA LYS A 26 -7.35 8.69 12.42
C LYS A 26 -7.69 7.55 11.48
N ARG A 27 -8.90 6.99 11.60
CA ARG A 27 -9.42 5.97 10.69
C ARG A 27 -10.07 6.63 9.48
N PHE A 28 -9.65 6.21 8.31
CA PHE A 28 -10.16 6.66 7.02
C PHE A 28 -10.83 5.49 6.33
N ARG A 29 -12.04 5.72 5.84
CA ARG A 29 -12.73 4.78 4.95
C ARG A 29 -12.49 5.20 3.51
N ILE A 30 -12.06 4.27 2.68
CA ILE A 30 -11.90 4.50 1.26
C ILE A 30 -13.28 4.67 0.64
N HIS A 31 -13.49 5.81 0.00
CA HIS A 31 -14.71 6.13 -0.72
C HIS A 31 -14.67 5.58 -2.15
N SER A 32 -13.53 5.76 -2.83
CA SER A 32 -13.32 5.23 -4.18
C SER A 32 -11.84 4.93 -4.40
N VAL A 33 -11.57 3.82 -5.09
CA VAL A 33 -10.24 3.51 -5.61
C VAL A 33 -10.12 4.17 -6.98
N LEU A 34 -9.31 5.20 -7.07
CA LEU A 34 -9.09 5.94 -8.32
C LEU A 34 -8.28 5.11 -9.31
N SER A 35 -7.19 4.53 -8.83
CA SER A 35 -6.27 3.75 -9.64
C SER A 35 -5.66 2.63 -8.82
N ARG A 36 -5.44 1.49 -9.45
CA ARG A 36 -4.66 0.38 -8.91
C ARG A 36 -3.65 -0.05 -9.96
N TRP A 37 -2.38 -0.16 -9.57
CA TRP A 37 -1.35 -0.74 -10.42
C TRP A 37 -0.40 -1.60 -9.58
N CYS A 38 0.27 -2.53 -10.24
CA CYS A 38 1.34 -3.33 -9.65
C CYS A 38 2.62 -2.99 -10.40
N GLU A 39 3.64 -2.59 -9.67
CA GLU A 39 5.00 -2.44 -10.18
C GLU A 39 5.71 -3.78 -10.02
N ALA A 40 5.99 -4.44 -11.15
CA ALA A 40 6.90 -5.58 -11.18
C ALA A 40 8.32 -5.08 -10.93
N GLY A 41 9.01 -5.55 -9.89
CA GLY A 41 10.32 -5.02 -9.48
C GLY A 41 11.49 -5.56 -10.30
N GLY A 42 11.24 -5.79 -11.59
CA GLY A 42 12.28 -5.85 -12.61
C GLY A 42 12.74 -7.25 -13.00
N TRP A 43 11.96 -8.31 -12.76
CA TRP A 43 12.29 -9.68 -13.22
C TRP A 43 12.65 -9.72 -14.70
N TRP A 44 11.96 -8.91 -15.52
CA TRP A 44 12.22 -8.77 -16.95
C TRP A 44 13.64 -8.29 -17.29
N ASN A 45 14.27 -7.48 -16.42
CA ASN A 45 15.68 -7.06 -16.58
C ASN A 45 16.69 -8.15 -16.20
N ARG A 46 16.24 -9.27 -15.61
CA ARG A 46 17.11 -10.32 -15.07
C ARG A 46 16.94 -11.67 -15.77
N ILE A 47 16.12 -11.74 -16.82
CA ILE A 47 15.92 -12.95 -17.62
C ILE A 47 17.25 -13.47 -18.20
N SER A 48 18.20 -12.57 -18.48
CA SER A 48 19.49 -12.92 -19.10
C SER A 48 20.42 -13.78 -18.21
N ASP A 49 20.22 -13.80 -16.89
CA ASP A 49 21.02 -14.59 -15.93
C ASP A 49 20.43 -15.98 -15.70
N GLY A 50 19.19 -16.23 -16.16
CA GLY A 50 18.49 -17.52 -16.01
C GLY A 50 18.10 -17.87 -14.56
N ILE A 51 18.43 -17.03 -13.58
CA ILE A 51 18.12 -17.27 -12.16
C ILE A 51 16.73 -16.73 -11.84
N TYR A 52 15.80 -17.65 -11.59
CA TYR A 52 14.50 -17.32 -11.01
C TYR A 52 14.68 -16.81 -9.57
N ARG A 53 14.31 -15.55 -9.34
CA ARG A 53 14.24 -14.96 -8.00
C ARG A 53 12.77 -14.71 -7.69
N PRO A 54 12.19 -15.39 -6.69
CA PRO A 54 10.81 -15.13 -6.27
C PRO A 54 10.67 -13.73 -5.63
N ASP A 55 11.77 -13.18 -5.15
CA ASP A 55 11.89 -11.84 -4.58
C ASP A 55 11.99 -10.79 -5.70
N ASP A 56 10.91 -10.60 -6.44
CA ASP A 56 10.86 -9.60 -7.51
C ASP A 56 10.72 -8.18 -6.95
N ARG A 57 10.60 -7.98 -5.63
CA ARG A 57 10.29 -6.67 -4.99
C ARG A 57 9.08 -6.00 -5.64
N ALA A 58 8.12 -6.81 -6.08
CA ALA A 58 6.89 -6.32 -6.65
C ALA A 58 6.11 -5.54 -5.58
N ARG A 59 5.47 -4.46 -6.01
CA ARG A 59 4.71 -3.57 -5.13
C ARG A 59 3.36 -3.33 -5.76
N ALA A 60 2.33 -3.48 -4.96
CA ALA A 60 0.99 -3.11 -5.36
C ALA A 60 0.69 -1.71 -4.82
N LEU A 61 0.20 -0.83 -5.68
CA LEU A 61 -0.11 0.55 -5.37
C LEU A 61 -1.58 0.82 -5.65
N TRP A 62 -2.21 1.52 -4.71
CA TRP A 62 -3.59 1.98 -4.81
C TRP A 62 -3.63 3.46 -4.53
N ARG A 63 -4.15 4.21 -5.49
CA ARG A 63 -4.56 5.59 -5.29
C ARG A 63 -6.03 5.60 -4.95
N VAL A 64 -6.36 6.12 -3.77
CA VAL A 64 -7.70 6.08 -3.20
C VAL A 64 -8.11 7.45 -2.73
N GLU A 65 -9.39 7.76 -2.81
CA GLU A 65 -9.97 8.91 -2.14
C GLU A 65 -10.66 8.47 -0.86
N ALA A 66 -10.35 9.15 0.24
CA ALA A 66 -10.94 8.92 1.54
C ALA A 66 -11.30 10.25 2.20
N ALA A 67 -12.39 10.29 2.96
CA ALA A 67 -12.87 11.51 3.61
C ALA A 67 -12.90 11.34 5.14
N PRO A 68 -12.07 12.07 5.92
CA PRO A 68 -12.08 12.01 7.39
C PRO A 68 -13.20 12.82 8.02
N ILE A 69 -14.39 12.90 7.41
CA ILE A 69 -15.51 13.81 7.76
C ILE A 69 -15.35 15.19 7.06
N GLY A 70 -15.93 15.31 5.86
CA GLY A 70 -16.20 16.61 5.21
C GLY A 70 -15.32 17.00 4.01
N ALA A 71 -14.09 16.48 3.87
CA ALA A 71 -13.23 16.75 2.72
C ALA A 71 -12.68 15.44 2.14
N LEU A 72 -12.84 15.22 0.83
CA LEU A 72 -12.19 14.12 0.13
C LEU A 72 -10.69 14.43 0.03
N THR A 73 -9.86 13.54 0.54
CA THR A 73 -8.40 13.61 0.43
C THR A 73 -7.92 12.37 -0.32
N THR A 74 -6.95 12.57 -1.20
CA THR A 74 -6.35 11.46 -1.93
C THR A 74 -5.19 10.88 -1.14
N PHE A 75 -5.13 9.55 -1.09
CA PHE A 75 -4.07 8.79 -0.46
C PHE A 75 -3.50 7.77 -1.44
N GLU A 76 -2.22 7.48 -1.26
CA GLU A 76 -1.53 6.37 -1.91
C GLU A 76 -1.22 5.34 -0.85
N LEU A 77 -1.76 4.15 -1.07
CA LEU A 77 -1.42 2.96 -0.30
C LEU A 77 -0.48 2.14 -1.17
N GLU A 78 0.66 1.79 -0.62
CA GLU A 78 1.62 0.88 -1.21
C GLU A 78 1.67 -0.36 -0.33
N ARG A 79 1.59 -1.54 -0.95
CA ARG A 79 1.82 -2.81 -0.29
C ARG A 79 3.00 -3.49 -0.95
N ASP A 80 4.00 -3.77 -0.15
CA ASP A 80 5.13 -4.58 -0.56
C ASP A 80 4.70 -6.05 -0.66
N GLU A 81 4.80 -6.67 -1.83
CA GLU A 81 4.30 -8.05 -2.02
C GLU A 81 5.23 -9.10 -1.40
N VAL A 82 6.49 -8.75 -1.13
CA VAL A 82 7.48 -9.64 -0.51
C VAL A 82 7.29 -9.67 1.00
N THR A 83 7.21 -8.50 1.62
CA THR A 83 7.15 -8.37 3.08
C THR A 83 5.73 -8.27 3.61
N GLY A 84 4.75 -7.94 2.75
CA GLY A 84 3.37 -7.67 3.14
C GLY A 84 3.17 -6.33 3.84
N HIS A 85 4.23 -5.52 4.02
CA HIS A 85 4.14 -4.23 4.68
C HIS A 85 3.35 -3.23 3.86
N TRP A 86 2.51 -2.49 4.56
CA TRP A 86 1.77 -1.37 4.00
C TRP A 86 2.48 -0.05 4.30
N ARG A 87 2.42 0.86 3.35
CA ARG A 87 2.84 2.24 3.47
C ARG A 87 1.73 3.14 2.97
N ILE A 88 1.44 4.21 3.71
CA ILE A 88 0.39 5.15 3.36
C ILE A 88 1.00 6.54 3.24
N THR A 89 0.72 7.22 2.15
CA THR A 89 1.15 8.60 1.88
C THR A 89 -0.06 9.42 1.47
N SER A 90 -0.21 10.63 2.02
CA SER A 90 -1.18 11.61 1.53
C SER A 90 -0.58 12.41 0.37
N ILE A 91 -1.37 12.71 -0.66
CA ILE A 91 -0.96 13.52 -1.82
C ILE A 91 -1.49 14.96 -1.68
#